data_AF-A0A2M8B658-F1
#
_entry.id   AF-A0A2M8B658-F1
#
_cell.length_a   1.000
_cell.length_b   1.000
_cell.length_c   1.000
_cell.angle_alpha   90.00
_cell.angle_beta   90.00
_cell.angle_gamma   90.00
#
_symmetry.space_group_name_H-M   'P 1'
#
loop_
_entity.id
_entity.type
_entity.pdbx_description
1 polymer ?
#
loop_
_entity_poly.entity_id
_entity_poly.type
_entity_poly.pdbx_seq_one_letter_code
_entity_poly.pdbx_strand_id
1 'polypeptide(L)'
;MSVCAACGRELGASESEFCGGCGTSLTSPDKRLCKGCKAVLSPRAKFCGGCGRAVREAPPQRPMSKVVPDRSNAQATIGVSTVSGTFEAVSKAVGPVLYVAPRAQRPFLEPILRGSVAGPNRGNAVWVEAETALETVQAILRNDSVRGLEAICIIGSHDEIPLCKVDDPCGYDEALYTDAFFGMKSTPTFEERFADLTSLLPEVPVSRIPSTRGELVSRLLHAGRRLHRSWRTGLAVSAKVWARATREVIESLAADLPVLLSPPTERIAALHAMGSECGRLLFNCHGTDQDTVWLGEGDGSYPELLRPEDIAVASNAIVASEACYGAYPIEAGPSIANAFLEAGASAFFGSTIIAWGAGPGHPPCLADLLAGGVFKHLDDGLPAAYALHQAKLELIEQNANGGFWEPLHNTLLSFVHLGAPLCTARSRTASQSTSQLQQVREQLRQRLGEDAWATVASGRERLDTLRHGQANTESVFTHLEALLGTLPESVELRRTRGASGEERRSFLLSSKSTPFARCAAVELGADGTVTRLAVSKGAREASESP
;
A
#
# COMPACT_ATOMS: atom_id res chain seq x y z
N MET A 1 42.73 10.12 33.87
CA MET A 1 41.40 9.63 34.26
C MET A 1 40.38 10.30 33.37
N SER A 2 39.61 9.54 32.60
CA SER A 2 38.51 10.07 31.78
C SER A 2 37.24 10.13 32.61
N VAL A 3 36.43 11.17 32.42
CA VAL A 3 35.14 11.35 33.10
C VAL A 3 34.01 11.31 32.08
N CYS A 4 32.88 10.71 32.44
CA CYS A 4 31.71 10.67 31.57
C CYS A 4 31.10 12.07 31.40
N ALA A 5 30.97 12.54 30.15
CA ALA A 5 30.43 13.88 29.86
C ALA A 5 28.95 14.05 30.22
N ALA A 6 28.20 12.95 30.39
CA ALA A 6 26.78 12.99 30.74
C ALA A 6 26.52 12.99 32.27
N CYS A 7 27.34 12.32 33.07
CA CYS A 7 27.08 12.15 34.51
C CYS A 7 28.25 12.45 35.43
N GLY A 8 29.42 12.80 34.89
CA GLY A 8 30.61 13.18 35.65
C GLY A 8 31.36 12.03 36.34
N ARG A 9 30.91 10.77 36.17
CA ARG A 9 31.55 9.60 36.81
C ARG A 9 32.93 9.32 36.22
N GLU A 10 33.89 8.99 37.09
CA GLU A 10 35.22 8.50 36.69
C GLU A 10 35.13 7.16 35.96
N LEU A 11 35.79 7.07 34.81
CA LEU A 11 35.83 5.88 33.97
C LEU A 11 37.13 5.11 34.24
N GLY A 12 37.00 3.82 34.55
CA GLY A 12 38.13 2.90 34.71
C GLY A 12 38.79 2.59 33.36
N ALA A 13 40.05 2.12 33.38
CA ALA A 13 40.88 1.88 32.20
C ALA A 13 40.47 0.68 31.31
N SER A 14 39.20 0.27 31.31
CA SER A 14 38.68 -0.86 30.51
C SER A 14 37.81 -0.39 29.36
N GLU A 15 37.95 -1.04 28.20
CA GLU A 15 37.29 -0.78 26.90
C GLU A 15 35.76 -1.03 26.90
N SER A 16 35.00 -0.36 27.78
CA SER A 16 33.53 -0.40 27.71
C SER A 16 33.01 0.69 26.79
N GLU A 17 32.28 0.31 25.73
CA GLU A 17 31.63 1.26 24.79
C GLU A 17 30.57 2.16 25.47
N PHE A 18 30.15 1.82 26.69
CA PHE A 18 29.11 2.52 27.45
C PHE A 18 29.56 2.82 28.89
N CYS A 19 29.09 3.94 29.44
CA CYS A 19 29.31 4.28 30.84
C CYS A 19 28.49 3.35 31.75
N GLY A 20 29.16 2.54 32.57
CA GLY A 20 28.50 1.63 33.52
C GLY A 20 27.71 2.31 34.66
N GLY A 21 27.64 3.65 34.70
CA GLY A 21 26.81 4.39 35.66
C GLY A 21 25.48 4.88 35.07
N CYS A 22 25.50 5.48 33.88
CA CYS A 22 24.31 6.09 33.26
C CYS A 22 23.93 5.49 31.89
N GLY A 23 24.72 4.54 31.37
CA GLY A 23 24.47 3.88 30.08
C GLY A 23 24.83 4.71 28.85
N THR A 24 25.37 5.92 29.00
CA THR A 24 25.75 6.79 27.87
C THR A 24 26.94 6.20 27.09
N SER A 25 26.83 6.14 25.75
CA SER A 25 27.90 5.71 24.85
C SER A 25 29.14 6.59 24.99
N LEU A 26 30.31 5.96 25.12
CA LEU A 26 31.61 6.62 25.30
C LEU A 26 32.40 6.76 23.99
N THR A 27 31.93 6.13 22.93
CA THR A 27 32.44 6.32 21.56
C THR A 27 31.74 7.51 20.90
N SER A 28 32.52 8.44 20.32
CA SER A 28 31.96 9.59 19.59
C SER A 28 31.12 9.12 18.40
N PRO A 29 30.00 9.79 18.07
CA PRO A 29 29.19 9.38 16.92
C PRO A 29 29.92 9.76 15.63
N ASP A 30 30.54 8.78 14.98
CA ASP A 30 30.93 8.92 13.58
C ASP A 30 29.68 9.28 12.77
N LYS A 31 29.72 10.45 12.11
CA LYS A 31 28.65 10.89 11.21
C LYS A 31 28.55 9.89 10.07
N ARG A 32 27.63 8.93 10.16
CA ARG A 32 27.32 8.01 9.07
C ARG A 32 26.78 8.84 7.90
N LEU A 33 27.43 8.79 6.74
CA LEU A 33 27.00 9.50 5.54
C LEU A 33 26.38 8.53 4.52
N CYS A 34 25.34 8.97 3.83
CA CYS A 34 24.73 8.18 2.76
C CYS A 34 25.72 7.95 1.62
N LYS A 35 25.90 6.68 1.21
CA LYS A 35 26.76 6.34 0.07
C LYS A 35 26.26 6.94 -1.26
N GLY A 36 24.96 7.24 -1.37
CA GLY A 36 24.34 7.81 -2.56
C GLY A 36 24.39 9.34 -2.61
N CYS A 37 23.84 10.03 -1.60
CA CYS A 37 23.67 11.50 -1.63
C CYS A 37 24.49 12.25 -0.56
N LYS A 38 25.35 11.55 0.18
CA LYS A 38 26.21 12.10 1.25
C LYS A 38 25.49 12.78 2.42
N ALA A 39 24.15 12.74 2.49
CA ALA A 39 23.40 13.24 3.64
C ALA A 39 23.78 12.49 4.94
N VAL A 40 23.73 13.21 6.07
CA VAL A 40 23.98 12.64 7.41
C VAL A 40 22.85 11.69 7.77
N LEU A 41 23.20 10.47 8.14
CA LEU A 41 22.30 9.39 8.48
C LEU A 41 22.10 9.36 10.00
N SER A 42 20.86 9.17 10.43
CA SER A 42 20.58 8.95 11.85
C SER A 42 21.21 7.63 12.33
N PRO A 43 21.57 7.50 13.62
CA PRO A 43 22.29 6.33 14.14
C PRO A 43 21.62 4.97 13.85
N ARG A 44 20.29 4.96 13.65
CA ARG A 44 19.48 3.76 13.33
C ARG A 44 18.74 3.85 11.99
N ALA A 45 19.06 4.82 11.13
CA ALA A 45 18.45 4.93 9.80
C ALA A 45 18.64 3.62 9.02
N LYS A 46 17.52 2.95 8.71
CA LYS A 46 17.46 1.89 7.70
C LYS A 46 17.55 2.49 6.28
N PHE A 47 17.14 3.76 6.14
CA PHE A 47 17.16 4.53 4.90
C PHE A 47 17.77 5.92 5.08
N CYS A 48 18.32 6.45 3.99
CA CYS A 48 18.77 7.81 3.92
C CYS A 48 17.58 8.76 3.76
N GLY A 49 17.31 9.59 4.77
CA GLY A 49 16.24 10.60 4.73
C GLY A 49 16.37 11.63 3.59
N GLY A 50 17.55 11.76 2.98
CA GLY A 50 17.76 12.66 1.84
C GLY A 50 17.48 12.06 0.45
N CYS A 51 17.47 10.73 0.27
CA CYS A 51 17.29 10.15 -1.08
C CYS A 51 16.59 8.78 -1.10
N GLY A 52 16.09 8.30 0.04
CA GLY A 52 15.42 7.00 0.16
C GLY A 52 16.34 5.78 0.06
N ARG A 53 17.64 5.95 -0.21
CA ARG A 53 18.57 4.82 -0.38
C ARG A 53 18.78 4.07 0.93
N ALA A 54 18.64 2.74 0.87
CA ALA A 54 18.90 1.85 2.00
C ALA A 54 20.35 2.01 2.50
N VAL A 55 20.51 2.01 3.82
CA VAL A 55 21.79 2.23 4.50
C VAL A 55 22.47 0.91 4.86
N ARG A 56 21.70 -0.19 4.91
CA ARG A 56 22.22 -1.56 5.08
C ARG A 56 21.92 -2.37 3.81
N GLU A 57 22.83 -3.27 3.46
CA GLU A 57 22.58 -4.27 2.42
C GLU A 57 21.52 -5.25 2.92
N ALA A 58 20.55 -5.56 2.06
CA ALA A 58 19.53 -6.57 2.37
C ALA A 58 20.20 -7.92 2.65
N PRO A 59 19.66 -8.74 3.57
CA PRO A 59 20.14 -10.10 3.75
C PRO A 59 20.08 -10.85 2.40
N PRO A 60 20.97 -11.85 2.18
CA PRO A 60 21.01 -12.60 0.94
C PRO A 60 19.63 -13.21 0.66
N GLN A 61 19.13 -12.97 -0.55
CA GLN A 61 17.85 -13.48 -1.02
C GLN A 61 17.82 -15.00 -0.86
N ARG A 62 16.87 -15.51 -0.06
CA ARG A 62 16.56 -16.94 -0.03
C ARG A 62 15.80 -17.31 -1.31
N PRO A 63 15.99 -18.53 -1.84
CA PRO A 63 15.29 -18.98 -3.03
C PRO A 63 13.77 -18.87 -2.85
N MET A 64 13.11 -18.40 -3.90
CA MET A 64 11.70 -18.05 -3.97
C MET A 64 10.80 -19.23 -3.58
N SER A 65 10.02 -19.08 -2.52
CA SER A 65 8.94 -19.99 -2.17
C SER A 65 7.76 -19.77 -3.11
N LYS A 66 7.19 -20.87 -3.62
CA LYS A 66 5.91 -20.86 -4.35
C LYS A 66 4.81 -20.28 -3.45
N VAL A 67 3.76 -19.72 -4.04
CA VAL A 67 2.48 -19.50 -3.36
C VAL A 67 2.00 -20.87 -2.84
N VAL A 68 2.15 -21.12 -1.53
CA VAL A 68 1.72 -22.35 -0.88
C VAL A 68 0.55 -22.00 0.03
N PRO A 69 -0.69 -22.40 -0.29
CA PRO A 69 -1.68 -22.64 0.76
C PRO A 69 -1.15 -23.79 1.61
N ASP A 70 -1.19 -23.68 2.93
CA ASP A 70 -0.81 -24.76 3.85
C ASP A 70 -1.60 -26.02 3.49
N ARG A 71 -0.93 -26.97 2.82
CA ARG A 71 -1.49 -28.22 2.31
C ARG A 71 -0.94 -29.39 3.12
N SER A 72 -1.01 -29.27 4.44
CA SER A 72 -0.68 -30.37 5.35
C SER A 72 -1.94 -31.05 5.92
N ASN A 73 -2.95 -31.33 5.10
CA ASN A 73 -3.66 -32.63 5.07
C ASN A 73 -4.85 -32.64 4.10
N ALA A 74 -5.11 -33.84 3.58
CA ALA A 74 -6.29 -34.31 2.85
C ALA A 74 -6.42 -33.90 1.36
N GLN A 75 -6.03 -34.85 0.51
CA GLN A 75 -6.75 -35.14 -0.72
C GLN A 75 -8.24 -35.39 -0.37
N ALA A 76 -9.06 -34.35 -0.46
CA ALA A 76 -10.49 -34.49 -0.58
C ALA A 76 -10.89 -33.88 -1.92
N THR A 77 -11.21 -34.76 -2.87
CA THR A 77 -11.89 -34.41 -4.10
C THR A 77 -13.22 -33.76 -3.73
N ILE A 78 -13.28 -32.42 -3.69
CA ILE A 78 -14.54 -31.70 -3.51
C ILE A 78 -15.35 -31.92 -4.79
N GLY A 79 -16.39 -32.75 -4.66
CA GLY A 79 -17.35 -32.97 -5.73
C GLY A 79 -18.04 -31.66 -6.10
N VAL A 80 -17.69 -31.12 -7.27
CA VAL A 80 -18.31 -29.95 -7.93
C VAL A 80 -19.84 -30.09 -8.09
N SER A 81 -20.39 -31.29 -7.88
CA SER A 81 -21.81 -31.63 -8.04
C SER A 81 -22.76 -30.97 -7.03
N THR A 82 -22.33 -30.65 -5.80
CA THR A 82 -23.24 -30.11 -4.77
C THR A 82 -23.43 -28.58 -4.81
N VAL A 83 -22.65 -27.86 -5.62
CA VAL A 83 -22.68 -26.39 -5.63
C VAL A 83 -23.70 -25.80 -6.62
N SER A 84 -24.13 -26.60 -7.61
CA SER A 84 -25.04 -26.17 -8.69
C SER A 84 -26.40 -25.66 -8.16
N GLY A 85 -27.00 -26.36 -7.18
CA GLY A 85 -28.27 -25.96 -6.56
C GLY A 85 -28.21 -24.70 -5.70
N THR A 86 -27.04 -24.40 -5.12
CA THR A 86 -26.79 -23.14 -4.39
C THR A 86 -26.58 -21.95 -5.32
N PHE A 87 -25.98 -22.13 -6.50
CA PHE A 87 -25.66 -21.00 -7.38
C PHE A 87 -26.88 -20.39 -8.07
N GLU A 88 -27.91 -21.17 -8.36
CA GLU A 88 -29.16 -20.65 -8.93
C GLU A 88 -29.98 -19.84 -7.89
N ALA A 89 -29.87 -20.20 -6.62
CA ALA A 89 -30.39 -19.40 -5.50
C ALA A 89 -29.54 -18.13 -5.28
N VAL A 90 -28.22 -18.20 -5.43
CA VAL A 90 -27.30 -17.05 -5.36
C VAL A 90 -27.58 -16.03 -6.47
N SER A 91 -27.78 -16.45 -7.73
CA SER A 91 -28.02 -15.50 -8.84
C SER A 91 -29.33 -14.72 -8.72
N LYS A 92 -30.37 -15.30 -8.08
CA LYS A 92 -31.64 -14.62 -7.77
C LYS A 92 -31.60 -13.76 -6.50
N ALA A 93 -30.54 -13.88 -5.69
CA ALA A 93 -30.43 -13.32 -4.33
C ALA A 93 -29.33 -12.26 -4.14
N VAL A 94 -28.42 -12.09 -5.11
CA VAL A 94 -27.32 -11.12 -5.06
C VAL A 94 -27.79 -9.80 -5.65
N GLY A 95 -28.20 -8.85 -4.82
CA GLY A 95 -28.26 -7.43 -5.20
C GLY A 95 -26.87 -6.78 -5.12
N PRO A 96 -26.78 -5.45 -4.96
CA PRO A 96 -25.55 -4.71 -5.28
C PRO A 96 -24.35 -5.06 -4.40
N VAL A 97 -24.54 -5.65 -3.23
CA VAL A 97 -23.45 -6.08 -2.34
C VAL A 97 -23.52 -7.58 -2.08
N LEU A 98 -22.41 -8.28 -2.34
CA LEU A 98 -22.19 -9.66 -1.90
C LEU A 98 -21.60 -9.63 -0.49
N TYR A 99 -22.38 -10.06 0.50
CA TYR A 99 -21.88 -10.25 1.86
C TYR A 99 -21.23 -11.63 1.97
N VAL A 100 -20.02 -11.68 2.54
CA VAL A 100 -19.26 -12.91 2.78
C VAL A 100 -19.00 -12.99 4.27
N ALA A 101 -19.41 -14.08 4.92
CA ALA A 101 -19.32 -14.21 6.37
C ALA A 101 -18.96 -15.66 6.79
N PRO A 102 -18.31 -15.85 7.96
CA PRO A 102 -17.97 -17.17 8.46
C PRO A 102 -19.20 -18.03 8.67
N ARG A 103 -19.16 -19.29 8.23
CA ARG A 103 -20.28 -20.22 8.37
C ARG A 103 -20.65 -20.45 9.83
N ALA A 104 -19.66 -20.53 10.71
CA ALA A 104 -19.84 -20.67 12.16
C ALA A 104 -20.66 -19.52 12.77
N GLN A 105 -20.62 -18.32 12.19
CA GLN A 105 -21.26 -17.12 12.73
C GLN A 105 -22.68 -16.90 12.18
N ARG A 106 -23.15 -17.81 11.31
CA ARG A 106 -24.48 -17.71 10.68
C ARG A 106 -25.64 -17.51 11.68
N PRO A 107 -25.75 -18.27 12.79
CA PRO A 107 -26.86 -18.10 13.72
C PRO A 107 -26.96 -16.69 14.31
N PHE A 108 -25.83 -16.00 14.45
CA PHE A 108 -25.74 -14.67 15.05
C PHE A 108 -25.87 -13.55 14.02
N LEU A 109 -25.23 -13.71 12.85
CA LEU A 109 -25.17 -12.67 11.81
C LEU A 109 -26.39 -12.67 10.90
N GLU A 110 -27.03 -13.81 10.64
CA GLU A 110 -28.16 -13.89 9.72
C GLU A 110 -29.34 -12.99 10.16
N PRO A 111 -29.77 -12.96 11.44
CA PRO A 111 -30.79 -12.02 11.91
C PRO A 111 -30.37 -10.55 11.74
N ILE A 112 -29.10 -10.23 11.97
CA ILE A 112 -28.57 -8.86 11.86
C ILE A 112 -28.59 -8.41 10.41
N LEU A 113 -28.17 -9.26 9.47
CA LEU A 113 -28.23 -8.98 8.04
C LEU A 113 -29.66 -8.80 7.56
N ARG A 114 -30.62 -9.58 8.06
CA ARG A 114 -32.05 -9.41 7.76
C ARG A 114 -32.59 -8.06 8.23
N GLY A 115 -32.17 -7.60 9.41
CA GLY A 115 -32.62 -6.32 9.99
C GLY A 115 -31.92 -5.09 9.42
N SER A 116 -30.61 -5.18 9.15
CA SER A 116 -29.76 -4.01 8.84
C SER A 116 -29.64 -3.75 7.34
N VAL A 117 -29.72 -4.80 6.52
CA VAL A 117 -29.65 -4.67 5.05
C VAL A 117 -31.06 -4.35 4.51
N ALA A 118 -31.15 -3.54 3.46
CA ALA A 118 -32.42 -3.28 2.78
C ALA A 118 -32.50 -3.95 1.42
N GLY A 119 -33.74 -4.09 0.93
CA GLY A 119 -34.00 -4.58 -0.42
C GLY A 119 -33.82 -6.11 -0.55
N PRO A 120 -33.57 -6.61 -1.78
CA PRO A 120 -33.53 -8.04 -2.07
C PRO A 120 -32.37 -8.80 -1.38
N ASN A 121 -31.40 -8.08 -0.79
CA ASN A 121 -30.23 -8.66 -0.10
C ASN A 121 -30.47 -8.95 1.37
N ARG A 122 -31.68 -8.72 1.87
CA ARG A 122 -32.04 -8.91 3.28
C ARG A 122 -31.73 -10.33 3.73
N GLY A 123 -30.73 -10.48 4.61
CA GLY A 123 -30.34 -11.76 5.17
C GLY A 123 -29.50 -12.66 4.26
N ASN A 124 -29.14 -12.21 3.07
CA ASN A 124 -28.38 -13.02 2.12
C ASN A 124 -26.88 -12.72 2.27
N ALA A 125 -26.15 -13.73 2.72
CA ALA A 125 -24.69 -13.77 2.70
C ALA A 125 -24.22 -15.14 2.18
N VAL A 126 -23.01 -15.16 1.65
CA VAL A 126 -22.27 -16.38 1.36
C VAL A 126 -21.57 -16.81 2.64
N TRP A 127 -22.02 -17.93 3.19
CA TRP A 127 -21.49 -18.51 4.42
C TRP A 127 -20.35 -19.46 4.10
N VAL A 128 -19.12 -19.06 4.42
CA VAL A 128 -17.89 -19.74 4.00
C VAL A 128 -17.10 -20.30 5.18
N GLU A 129 -16.36 -21.37 4.95
CA GLU A 129 -15.24 -21.74 5.84
C GLU A 129 -14.00 -20.92 5.45
N ALA A 130 -13.12 -20.65 6.42
CA ALA A 130 -11.94 -19.80 6.23
C ALA A 130 -11.08 -20.24 5.03
N GLU A 131 -10.86 -21.55 4.89
CA GLU A 131 -9.97 -22.17 3.90
C GLU A 131 -10.54 -22.09 2.48
N THR A 132 -11.85 -21.99 2.35
CA THR A 132 -12.56 -22.03 1.06
C THR A 132 -13.16 -20.68 0.68
N ALA A 133 -13.02 -19.66 1.54
CA ALA A 133 -13.62 -18.35 1.36
C ALA A 133 -13.25 -17.70 0.03
N LEU A 134 -11.95 -17.60 -0.28
CA LEU A 134 -11.46 -16.99 -1.51
C LEU A 134 -11.97 -17.74 -2.74
N GLU A 135 -11.76 -19.06 -2.80
CA GLU A 135 -12.17 -19.88 -3.95
C GLU A 135 -13.68 -19.80 -4.19
N THR A 136 -14.47 -19.83 -3.13
CA THR A 136 -15.95 -19.70 -3.20
C THR A 136 -16.36 -18.37 -3.80
N VAL A 137 -15.77 -17.26 -3.32
CA VAL A 137 -16.10 -15.92 -3.81
C VAL A 137 -15.69 -15.77 -5.28
N GLN A 138 -14.48 -16.20 -5.65
CA GLN A 138 -14.03 -16.12 -7.05
C GLN A 138 -14.88 -17.01 -7.97
N ALA A 139 -15.35 -18.17 -7.50
CA ALA A 139 -16.29 -19.01 -8.25
C ALA A 139 -17.63 -18.31 -8.51
N ILE A 140 -18.14 -17.54 -7.56
CA ILE A 140 -19.33 -16.70 -7.73
C ILE A 140 -19.06 -15.62 -8.80
N LEU A 141 -17.91 -14.94 -8.74
CA LEU A 141 -17.55 -13.90 -9.71
C LEU A 141 -17.35 -14.41 -11.14
N ARG A 142 -16.94 -15.68 -11.30
CA ARG A 142 -16.82 -16.34 -12.62
C ARG A 142 -18.17 -16.78 -13.21
N ASN A 143 -19.24 -16.79 -12.42
CA ASN A 143 -20.55 -17.21 -12.90
C ASN A 143 -21.27 -16.07 -13.62
N ASP A 144 -21.41 -16.18 -14.95
CA ASP A 144 -22.04 -15.16 -15.80
C ASP A 144 -23.53 -14.90 -15.50
N SER A 145 -24.17 -15.77 -14.71
CA SER A 145 -25.54 -15.57 -14.22
C SER A 145 -25.60 -14.53 -13.09
N VAL A 146 -24.49 -14.27 -12.39
CA VAL A 146 -24.40 -13.24 -11.35
C VAL A 146 -24.19 -11.90 -12.04
N ARG A 147 -25.19 -11.01 -11.98
CA ARG A 147 -25.16 -9.67 -12.59
C ARG A 147 -25.56 -8.60 -11.59
N GLY A 148 -25.10 -7.36 -11.83
CA GLY A 148 -25.45 -6.21 -10.99
C GLY A 148 -24.74 -6.17 -9.64
N LEU A 149 -23.72 -7.01 -9.43
CA LEU A 149 -22.85 -6.93 -8.26
C LEU A 149 -21.97 -5.67 -8.37
N GLU A 150 -22.07 -4.79 -7.37
CA GLU A 150 -21.33 -3.52 -7.29
C GLU A 150 -20.13 -3.64 -6.33
N ALA A 151 -20.27 -4.36 -5.21
CA ALA A 151 -19.21 -4.50 -4.22
C ALA A 151 -19.26 -5.82 -3.44
N ILE A 152 -18.14 -6.17 -2.80
CA ILE A 152 -18.04 -7.27 -1.84
C ILE A 152 -17.83 -6.69 -0.44
N CYS A 153 -18.56 -7.23 0.54
CA CYS A 153 -18.38 -6.90 1.95
C CYS A 153 -18.07 -8.18 2.73
N ILE A 154 -16.83 -8.32 3.16
CA ILE A 154 -16.39 -9.39 4.06
C ILE A 154 -16.77 -8.99 5.49
N ILE A 155 -17.44 -9.86 6.24
CA ILE A 155 -17.81 -9.64 7.64
C ILE A 155 -17.10 -10.69 8.48
N GLY A 156 -16.03 -10.29 9.17
CA GLY A 156 -15.24 -11.16 10.03
C GLY A 156 -13.81 -10.67 10.21
N SER A 157 -13.18 -11.10 11.30
CA SER A 157 -11.76 -10.83 11.54
C SER A 157 -10.88 -11.56 10.52
N HIS A 158 -9.57 -11.29 10.56
CA HIS A 158 -8.61 -12.04 9.75
C HIS A 158 -8.46 -13.49 10.21
N ASP A 159 -8.76 -13.82 11.46
CA ASP A 159 -8.76 -15.20 11.94
C ASP A 159 -9.95 -15.98 11.38
N GLU A 160 -11.09 -15.32 11.22
CA GLU A 160 -12.32 -15.95 10.74
C GLU A 160 -12.38 -16.02 9.20
N ILE A 161 -11.94 -14.97 8.51
CA ILE A 161 -11.75 -14.94 7.05
C ILE A 161 -10.38 -14.32 6.75
N PRO A 162 -9.35 -15.15 6.50
CA PRO A 162 -7.98 -14.68 6.28
C PRO A 162 -7.84 -13.68 5.14
N LEU A 163 -6.98 -12.69 5.38
CA LEU A 163 -6.42 -11.84 4.32
C LEU A 163 -5.58 -12.71 3.38
N CYS A 164 -5.58 -12.40 2.08
CA CYS A 164 -4.69 -13.07 1.14
C CYS A 164 -3.24 -12.65 1.39
N LYS A 165 -2.37 -13.64 1.57
CA LYS A 165 -0.92 -13.46 1.71
C LYS A 165 -0.27 -13.40 0.33
N VAL A 166 0.55 -12.38 0.08
CA VAL A 166 1.25 -12.11 -1.18
C VAL A 166 2.70 -11.77 -0.87
N ASP A 167 3.63 -12.14 -1.76
CA ASP A 167 5.03 -11.72 -1.60
C ASP A 167 5.14 -10.19 -1.54
N ASP A 168 5.98 -9.68 -0.62
CA ASP A 168 6.37 -8.27 -0.60
C ASP A 168 7.47 -8.03 -1.66
N PRO A 169 7.15 -7.39 -2.81
CA PRO A 169 8.13 -7.07 -3.83
C PRO A 169 9.23 -6.11 -3.37
N CYS A 170 9.01 -5.33 -2.30
CA CYS A 170 10.04 -4.49 -1.71
C CYS A 170 10.99 -5.27 -0.77
N GLY A 171 10.57 -6.44 -0.30
CA GLY A 171 11.38 -7.36 0.52
C GLY A 171 11.68 -6.87 1.94
N TYR A 172 10.84 -6.00 2.52
CA TYR A 172 10.98 -5.53 3.90
C TYR A 172 10.17 -6.37 4.88
N ASP A 173 9.05 -6.93 4.42
CA ASP A 173 8.19 -7.80 5.20
C ASP A 173 8.23 -9.22 4.65
N GLU A 174 7.85 -10.20 5.48
CA GLU A 174 7.70 -11.59 5.02
C GLU A 174 6.61 -11.69 3.94
N ALA A 175 5.55 -10.89 4.08
CA ALA A 175 4.46 -10.83 3.13
C ALA A 175 3.64 -9.54 3.24
N LEU A 176 2.97 -9.24 2.15
CA LEU A 176 1.87 -8.30 2.05
C LEU A 176 0.54 -9.03 2.28
N TYR A 177 -0.40 -8.39 2.97
CA TYR A 177 -1.74 -8.91 3.21
C TYR A 177 -2.81 -8.08 2.50
N THR A 178 -3.76 -8.70 1.81
CA THR A 178 -4.79 -7.97 1.05
C THR A 178 -6.12 -8.69 0.98
N ASP A 179 -7.20 -7.91 0.90
CA ASP A 179 -8.53 -8.40 0.52
C ASP A 179 -8.82 -8.27 -0.97
N ALA A 180 -7.96 -7.61 -1.75
CA ALA A 180 -8.22 -7.28 -3.14
C ALA A 180 -8.60 -8.51 -3.99
N PHE A 181 -7.98 -9.66 -3.71
CA PHE A 181 -8.19 -10.88 -4.51
C PHE A 181 -9.60 -11.50 -4.35
N PHE A 182 -10.35 -11.16 -3.29
CA PHE A 182 -11.75 -11.53 -3.19
C PHE A 182 -12.60 -10.84 -4.26
N GLY A 183 -12.18 -9.66 -4.73
CA GLY A 183 -12.86 -8.90 -5.78
C GLY A 183 -12.45 -9.27 -7.20
N MET A 184 -11.61 -10.30 -7.35
CA MET A 184 -11.05 -10.73 -8.62
C MET A 184 -11.61 -12.07 -9.07
N LYS A 185 -11.80 -12.26 -10.38
CA LYS A 185 -12.26 -13.57 -10.91
C LYS A 185 -11.23 -14.68 -10.72
N SER A 186 -9.96 -14.31 -10.61
CA SER A 186 -8.83 -15.19 -10.35
C SER A 186 -7.73 -14.41 -9.65
N THR A 187 -6.99 -15.08 -8.79
CA THR A 187 -5.81 -14.49 -8.15
C THR A 187 -4.69 -14.33 -9.19
N PRO A 188 -4.14 -13.12 -9.39
CA PRO A 188 -3.08 -12.90 -10.36
C PRO A 188 -1.77 -13.56 -9.91
N THR A 189 -1.07 -14.21 -10.85
CA THR A 189 0.27 -14.76 -10.60
C THR A 189 1.27 -13.65 -10.30
N PHE A 190 2.45 -14.02 -9.80
CA PHE A 190 3.52 -13.05 -9.62
C PHE A 190 3.83 -12.32 -10.93
N GLU A 191 3.97 -13.06 -12.04
CA GLU A 191 4.28 -12.50 -13.35
C GLU A 191 3.18 -11.56 -13.86
N GLU A 192 1.91 -11.93 -13.69
CA GLU A 192 0.76 -11.10 -14.11
C GLU A 192 0.74 -9.76 -13.36
N ARG A 193 1.00 -9.80 -12.05
CA ARG A 193 1.07 -8.60 -11.20
C ARG A 193 2.06 -7.56 -11.71
N PHE A 194 3.20 -8.00 -12.24
CA PHE A 194 4.26 -7.13 -12.77
C PHE A 194 4.14 -6.82 -14.25
N ALA A 195 3.39 -7.63 -15.00
CA ALA A 195 3.14 -7.38 -16.42
C ALA A 195 2.10 -6.28 -16.62
N ASP A 196 1.12 -6.18 -15.71
CA ASP A 196 0.00 -5.25 -15.82
C ASP A 196 -0.45 -4.77 -14.43
N LEU A 197 -0.25 -3.49 -14.11
CA LEU A 197 -0.68 -2.89 -12.83
C LEU A 197 -2.19 -2.99 -12.62
N THR A 198 -2.99 -3.08 -13.68
CA THR A 198 -4.45 -3.21 -13.55
C THR A 198 -4.85 -4.58 -13.02
N SER A 199 -3.98 -5.59 -13.14
CA SER A 199 -4.18 -6.91 -12.50
C SER A 199 -4.14 -6.83 -10.96
N LEU A 200 -3.64 -5.73 -10.40
CA LEU A 200 -3.65 -5.47 -8.95
C LEU A 200 -4.96 -4.86 -8.46
N LEU A 201 -5.87 -4.50 -9.37
CA LEU A 201 -7.16 -3.91 -9.04
C LEU A 201 -8.29 -4.92 -9.14
N PRO A 202 -9.16 -5.01 -8.12
CA PRO A 202 -10.31 -5.89 -8.20
C PRO A 202 -11.33 -5.39 -9.23
N GLU A 203 -11.93 -6.30 -10.00
CA GLU A 203 -13.05 -5.99 -10.90
C GLU A 203 -14.32 -5.59 -10.14
N VAL A 204 -14.44 -6.04 -8.88
CA VAL A 204 -15.48 -5.70 -7.92
C VAL A 204 -14.83 -5.17 -6.64
N PRO A 205 -14.99 -3.88 -6.28
CA PRO A 205 -14.43 -3.30 -5.08
C PRO A 205 -14.75 -4.11 -3.80
N VAL A 206 -13.75 -4.27 -2.95
CA VAL A 206 -13.83 -5.07 -1.72
C VAL A 206 -13.77 -4.16 -0.50
N SER A 207 -14.55 -4.49 0.52
CA SER A 207 -14.48 -3.87 1.84
C SER A 207 -14.64 -4.93 2.91
N ARG A 208 -14.16 -4.63 4.11
CA ARG A 208 -14.25 -5.55 5.25
C ARG A 208 -14.86 -4.87 6.47
N ILE A 209 -15.81 -5.51 7.14
CA ILE A 209 -16.15 -5.24 8.52
C ILE A 209 -15.33 -6.26 9.36
N PRO A 210 -14.24 -5.83 10.02
CA PRO A 210 -13.27 -6.74 10.64
C PRO A 210 -13.74 -7.30 11.99
N SER A 211 -15.03 -7.67 12.08
CA SER A 211 -15.65 -8.17 13.31
C SER A 211 -16.94 -8.91 13.01
N THR A 212 -17.27 -9.86 13.88
CA THR A 212 -18.59 -10.52 13.93
C THR A 212 -19.42 -10.10 15.15
N ARG A 213 -18.96 -9.11 15.93
CA ARG A 213 -19.72 -8.53 17.04
C ARG A 213 -20.98 -7.85 16.51
N GLY A 214 -22.14 -8.35 16.92
CA GLY A 214 -23.41 -7.97 16.30
C GLY A 214 -23.73 -6.48 16.37
N GLU A 215 -23.37 -5.80 17.46
CA GLU A 215 -23.55 -4.36 17.63
C GLU A 215 -22.74 -3.55 16.60
N LEU A 216 -21.47 -3.91 16.42
CA LEU A 216 -20.57 -3.26 15.47
C LEU A 216 -21.02 -3.50 14.03
N VAL A 217 -21.32 -4.75 13.68
CA VAL A 217 -21.82 -5.13 12.35
C VAL A 217 -23.12 -4.41 12.04
N SER A 218 -24.09 -4.45 12.96
CA SER A 218 -25.38 -3.76 12.81
C SER A 218 -25.18 -2.26 12.59
N ARG A 219 -24.36 -1.61 13.43
CA ARG A 219 -24.10 -0.17 13.30
C ARG A 219 -23.48 0.17 11.95
N LEU A 220 -22.43 -0.53 11.53
CA LEU A 220 -21.73 -0.24 10.27
C LEU A 220 -22.63 -0.47 9.05
N LEU A 221 -23.46 -1.50 9.05
CA LEU A 221 -24.41 -1.75 7.97
C LEU A 221 -25.53 -0.70 7.92
N HIS A 222 -26.04 -0.25 9.09
CA HIS A 222 -27.01 0.85 9.16
C HIS A 222 -26.40 2.19 8.74
N ALA A 223 -25.19 2.48 9.23
CA ALA A 223 -24.38 3.64 8.86
C ALA A 223 -23.97 3.64 7.39
N GLY A 224 -23.97 2.46 6.75
CA GLY A 224 -23.62 2.18 5.36
C GLY A 224 -24.35 3.02 4.29
N ARG A 225 -25.21 3.95 4.70
CA ARG A 225 -25.90 4.92 3.86
C ARG A 225 -25.27 6.31 3.88
N ARG A 226 -24.62 6.72 4.97
CA ARG A 226 -24.15 8.11 5.17
C ARG A 226 -22.88 8.18 6.01
N LEU A 227 -21.83 8.70 5.40
CA LEU A 227 -20.60 9.11 6.07
C LEU A 227 -20.66 10.59 6.47
N HIS A 228 -19.73 11.00 7.33
CA HIS A 228 -19.57 12.40 7.70
C HIS A 228 -19.29 13.30 6.49
N ARG A 229 -20.02 14.41 6.39
CA ARG A 229 -20.06 15.22 5.17
C ARG A 229 -19.14 16.43 5.16
N SER A 230 -18.91 17.01 6.33
CA SER A 230 -18.28 18.32 6.44
C SER A 230 -16.83 18.20 6.88
N TRP A 231 -15.98 19.04 6.29
CA TRP A 231 -14.63 19.30 6.74
C TRP A 231 -14.54 20.31 7.89
N ARG A 232 -15.66 20.96 8.29
CA ARG A 232 -15.67 21.96 9.38
C ARG A 232 -15.12 21.41 10.70
N THR A 233 -15.35 20.13 10.95
CA THR A 233 -14.84 19.40 12.10
C THR A 233 -13.84 18.33 11.66
N GLY A 234 -13.12 18.59 10.57
CA GLY A 234 -12.06 17.70 10.13
C GLY A 234 -10.75 17.98 10.85
N LEU A 235 -9.83 17.02 10.79
CA LEU A 235 -8.51 17.13 11.37
C LEU A 235 -7.47 16.37 10.55
N ALA A 236 -6.31 16.97 10.32
CA ALA A 236 -5.14 16.25 9.86
C ALA A 236 -4.09 16.19 10.96
N VAL A 237 -3.39 15.06 11.06
CA VAL A 237 -2.31 14.83 12.00
C VAL A 237 -1.11 14.33 11.21
N SER A 238 0.04 14.97 11.39
CA SER A 238 1.25 14.67 10.63
C SER A 238 2.50 14.66 11.50
N ALA A 239 3.45 13.78 11.19
CA ALA A 239 4.80 13.95 11.70
C ALA A 239 5.43 15.24 11.13
N LYS A 240 6.24 15.95 11.92
CA LYS A 240 6.85 17.22 11.50
C LYS A 240 7.64 17.10 10.19
N VAL A 241 8.28 15.95 9.98
CA VAL A 241 9.07 15.65 8.77
C VAL A 241 8.22 15.51 7.49
N TRP A 242 6.94 15.14 7.61
CA TRP A 242 5.99 14.97 6.51
C TRP A 242 4.98 16.12 6.38
N ALA A 243 5.12 17.16 7.21
CA ALA A 243 4.24 18.32 7.23
C ALA A 243 4.06 19.00 5.87
N ARG A 244 5.06 18.94 4.98
CA ARG A 244 4.93 19.45 3.62
C ARG A 244 3.93 18.64 2.80
N ALA A 245 4.14 17.32 2.71
CA ALA A 245 3.29 16.45 1.92
C ALA A 245 1.83 16.49 2.42
N THR A 246 1.63 16.42 3.74
CA THR A 246 0.28 16.53 4.32
C THR A 246 -0.41 17.85 3.97
N ARG A 247 0.30 18.99 3.98
CA ARG A 247 -0.29 20.28 3.58
C ARG A 247 -0.65 20.31 2.10
N GLU A 248 0.23 19.83 1.22
CA GLU A 248 -0.05 19.78 -0.21
C GLU A 248 -1.26 18.87 -0.52
N VAL A 249 -1.43 17.76 0.20
CA VAL A 249 -2.63 16.90 0.11
C VAL A 249 -3.89 17.67 0.54
N ILE A 250 -3.86 18.36 1.68
CA ILE A 250 -5.02 19.12 2.17
C ILE A 250 -5.39 20.27 1.24
N GLU A 251 -4.40 20.98 0.72
CA GLU A 251 -4.59 22.03 -0.29
C GLU A 251 -5.29 21.47 -1.53
N SER A 252 -4.92 20.27 -1.99
CA SER A 252 -5.56 19.59 -3.13
C SER A 252 -7.03 19.24 -2.89
N LEU A 253 -7.42 19.04 -1.63
CA LEU A 253 -8.81 18.78 -1.23
C LEU A 253 -9.66 20.05 -1.15
N ALA A 254 -9.04 21.24 -1.30
CA ALA A 254 -9.65 22.53 -1.00
C ALA A 254 -10.34 22.54 0.39
N ALA A 255 -9.78 21.78 1.33
CA ALA A 255 -10.29 21.67 2.69
C ALA A 255 -9.54 22.67 3.58
N ASP A 256 -10.26 23.47 4.35
CA ASP A 256 -9.68 24.27 5.42
C ASP A 256 -9.53 23.40 6.68
N LEU A 257 -8.51 22.54 6.66
CA LEU A 257 -8.28 21.52 7.67
C LEU A 257 -7.15 21.94 8.62
N PRO A 258 -7.37 21.98 9.94
CA PRO A 258 -6.28 22.15 10.87
C PRO A 258 -5.30 20.98 10.76
N VAL A 259 -4.00 21.29 10.67
CA VAL A 259 -2.91 20.30 10.70
C VAL A 259 -2.24 20.32 12.06
N LEU A 260 -2.30 19.21 12.78
CA LEU A 260 -1.56 18.97 14.01
C LEU A 260 -0.23 18.30 13.67
N LEU A 261 0.88 18.91 14.10
CA LEU A 261 2.21 18.34 13.92
C LEU A 261 2.70 17.67 15.21
N SER A 262 3.39 16.54 15.06
CA SER A 262 4.02 15.82 16.17
C SER A 262 5.54 16.09 16.30
N PRO A 263 6.12 16.20 17.51
CA PRO A 263 5.44 16.22 18.81
C PRO A 263 4.53 17.43 18.91
N PRO A 264 3.31 17.29 19.44
CA PRO A 264 2.47 18.44 19.68
C PRO A 264 3.02 19.12 20.93
N THR A 265 3.50 20.34 20.77
CA THR A 265 3.39 21.29 21.87
C THR A 265 1.89 21.52 22.09
N GLU A 266 1.33 20.87 23.11
CA GLU A 266 0.01 21.15 23.70
C GLU A 266 -1.26 20.70 22.91
N ARG A 267 -1.16 20.10 21.71
CA ARG A 267 -2.34 19.79 20.84
C ARG A 267 -2.83 18.33 20.70
N ILE A 268 -2.16 17.28 21.19
CA ILE A 268 -2.80 15.92 21.28
C ILE A 268 -4.00 15.98 22.25
N ALA A 269 -3.89 16.76 23.33
CA ALA A 269 -5.01 17.07 24.21
C ALA A 269 -6.20 17.72 23.44
N ALA A 270 -5.96 18.40 22.32
CA ALA A 270 -7.02 18.94 21.47
C ALA A 270 -7.68 17.85 20.60
N LEU A 271 -6.95 16.82 20.16
CA LEU A 271 -7.55 15.64 19.52
C LEU A 271 -8.48 14.91 20.51
N HIS A 272 -8.06 14.82 21.79
CA HIS A 272 -8.89 14.27 22.87
C HIS A 272 -10.10 15.18 23.17
N ALA A 273 -9.91 16.51 23.16
CA ALA A 273 -10.98 17.47 23.45
C ALA A 273 -12.00 17.63 22.29
N MET A 274 -11.56 17.47 21.04
CA MET A 274 -12.40 17.58 19.84
C MET A 274 -13.02 16.24 19.41
N GLY A 275 -12.58 15.12 20.01
CA GLY A 275 -12.76 13.78 19.49
C GLY A 275 -14.18 13.47 19.04
N SER A 276 -15.22 13.77 19.83
CA SER A 276 -16.61 13.45 19.45
C SER A 276 -17.18 14.29 18.30
N GLU A 277 -16.56 15.40 17.94
CA GLU A 277 -17.00 16.26 16.82
C GLU A 277 -16.19 16.00 15.55
N CYS A 278 -15.01 15.38 15.68
CA CYS A 278 -14.10 15.10 14.57
C CYS A 278 -14.66 14.05 13.60
N GLY A 279 -15.08 14.50 12.42
CA GLY A 279 -15.79 13.64 11.46
C GLY A 279 -14.97 13.19 10.25
N ARG A 280 -13.85 13.84 9.96
CA ARG A 280 -12.97 13.52 8.83
C ARG A 280 -11.51 13.65 9.25
N LEU A 281 -10.80 12.54 9.26
CA LEU A 281 -9.45 12.47 9.82
C LEU A 281 -8.44 11.95 8.79
N LEU A 282 -7.32 12.67 8.66
CA LEU A 282 -6.17 12.28 7.85
C LEU A 282 -4.96 12.09 8.78
N PHE A 283 -4.31 10.94 8.73
CA PHE A 283 -3.12 10.65 9.54
C PHE A 283 -1.91 10.36 8.65
N ASN A 284 -0.84 11.13 8.82
CA ASN A 284 0.46 10.93 8.17
C ASN A 284 1.54 10.79 9.25
N CYS A 285 1.60 9.60 9.85
CA CYS A 285 2.39 9.31 11.04
C CYS A 285 2.99 7.91 10.95
N HIS A 286 3.86 7.56 11.89
CA HIS A 286 4.46 6.23 11.93
C HIS A 286 3.50 5.23 12.55
N GLY A 287 3.45 4.04 11.97
CA GLY A 287 2.84 2.86 12.59
C GLY A 287 3.81 1.69 12.57
N THR A 288 3.45 0.61 13.28
CA THR A 288 4.26 -0.60 13.41
C THR A 288 3.36 -1.82 13.47
N ASP A 289 3.91 -2.95 13.04
CA ASP A 289 3.38 -4.30 13.19
C ASP A 289 3.64 -4.93 14.57
N GLN A 290 4.36 -4.23 15.46
CA GLN A 290 4.80 -4.77 16.75
C GLN A 290 4.03 -4.20 17.95
N ASP A 291 3.40 -3.03 17.79
CA ASP A 291 2.73 -2.31 18.87
C ASP A 291 1.43 -1.67 18.35
N THR A 292 0.51 -1.40 19.27
CA THR A 292 -0.80 -0.81 19.00
C THR A 292 -0.78 0.71 18.88
N VAL A 293 0.39 1.34 19.07
CA VAL A 293 0.56 2.78 19.15
C VAL A 293 1.05 3.37 17.83
N TRP A 294 0.50 4.51 17.42
CA TRP A 294 1.09 5.34 16.36
C TRP A 294 2.05 6.38 16.94
N LEU A 295 3.13 6.63 16.22
CA LEU A 295 4.20 7.53 16.63
C LEU A 295 4.29 8.73 15.69
N GLY A 296 4.64 9.88 16.24
CA GLY A 296 5.09 11.02 15.45
C GLY A 296 6.56 10.97 15.12
N GLU A 297 7.05 12.03 14.48
CA GLU A 297 8.48 12.29 14.35
C GLU A 297 8.74 13.79 14.30
N GLY A 298 9.64 14.25 15.17
CA GLY A 298 10.07 15.64 15.21
C GLY A 298 11.22 15.84 16.18
N ASP A 299 12.10 16.78 15.86
CA ASP A 299 13.21 17.21 16.72
C ASP A 299 14.11 16.04 17.18
N GLY A 300 14.29 15.05 16.30
CA GLY A 300 15.12 13.88 16.53
C GLY A 300 14.48 12.79 17.42
N SER A 301 13.18 12.90 17.70
CA SER A 301 12.42 11.98 18.56
C SER A 301 11.21 11.38 17.84
N TYR A 302 10.75 10.23 18.35
CA TYR A 302 9.56 9.51 17.90
C TYR A 302 8.53 9.44 19.04
N PRO A 303 7.88 10.58 19.36
CA PRO A 303 6.91 10.65 20.44
C PRO A 303 5.69 9.79 20.13
N GLU A 304 5.06 9.26 21.17
CA GLU A 304 3.74 8.68 21.07
C GLU A 304 2.72 9.73 20.59
N LEU A 305 1.87 9.32 19.63
CA LEU A 305 0.90 10.20 19.00
C LEU A 305 -0.54 9.79 19.29
N LEU A 306 -0.84 8.49 19.20
CA LEU A 306 -2.21 7.99 19.36
C LEU A 306 -2.18 6.56 19.87
N ARG A 307 -2.96 6.29 20.93
CA ARG A 307 -3.27 4.93 21.38
C ARG A 307 -4.71 4.55 21.05
N PRO A 308 -5.05 3.25 20.97
CA PRO A 308 -6.42 2.81 20.76
C PRO A 308 -7.43 3.42 21.75
N GLU A 309 -7.08 3.51 23.03
CA GLU A 309 -7.95 4.03 24.11
C GLU A 309 -8.21 5.54 24.04
N ASP A 310 -7.37 6.28 23.32
CA ASP A 310 -7.49 7.74 23.16
C ASP A 310 -8.44 8.13 22.02
N ILE A 311 -8.91 7.16 21.25
CA ILE A 311 -9.70 7.41 20.05
C ILE A 311 -11.12 7.80 20.43
N ALA A 312 -11.46 9.05 20.13
CA ALA A 312 -12.82 9.56 20.09
C ALA A 312 -13.05 10.22 18.73
N VAL A 313 -14.15 9.87 18.08
CA VAL A 313 -14.55 10.39 16.75
C VAL A 313 -16.04 10.67 16.70
N ALA A 314 -16.46 11.51 15.75
CA ALA A 314 -17.89 11.68 15.46
C ALA A 314 -18.50 10.39 14.90
N SER A 315 -19.82 10.27 15.07
CA SER A 315 -20.57 9.19 14.42
C SER A 315 -20.42 9.24 12.90
N ASN A 316 -20.16 8.07 12.30
CA ASN A 316 -19.93 7.90 10.88
C ASN A 316 -18.69 8.65 10.35
N ALA A 317 -17.69 8.86 11.22
CA ALA A 317 -16.43 9.46 10.82
C ALA A 317 -15.73 8.66 9.71
N ILE A 318 -14.92 9.39 8.93
CA ILE A 318 -14.07 8.88 7.88
C ILE A 318 -12.62 9.05 8.30
N VAL A 319 -11.83 7.99 8.22
CA VAL A 319 -10.40 8.02 8.56
C VAL A 319 -9.60 7.52 7.37
N ALA A 320 -8.64 8.32 6.89
CA ALA A 320 -7.58 7.85 5.99
C ALA A 320 -6.24 7.92 6.71
N SER A 321 -5.53 6.80 6.76
CA SER A 321 -4.25 6.68 7.43
C SER A 321 -3.16 6.27 6.45
N GLU A 322 -2.08 7.03 6.48
CA GLU A 322 -0.82 6.76 5.81
C GLU A 322 0.19 6.10 6.77
N ALA A 323 -0.25 5.67 7.96
CA ALA A 323 0.61 4.94 8.87
C ALA A 323 0.92 3.53 8.34
N CYS A 324 2.19 3.13 8.41
CA CYS A 324 2.60 1.75 8.17
C CYS A 324 1.80 0.81 9.06
N TYR A 325 1.27 -0.28 8.48
CA TYR A 325 0.45 -1.25 9.20
C TYR A 325 -0.82 -0.63 9.84
N GLY A 326 -1.24 0.57 9.41
CA GLY A 326 -2.38 1.29 9.97
C GLY A 326 -3.71 0.54 9.85
N ALA A 327 -3.84 -0.42 8.93
CA ALA A 327 -4.97 -1.33 8.78
C ALA A 327 -4.57 -2.82 8.99
N TYR A 328 -3.36 -3.08 9.48
CA TYR A 328 -2.91 -4.44 9.78
C TYR A 328 -3.57 -4.95 11.06
N PRO A 329 -4.05 -6.20 11.10
CA PRO A 329 -4.47 -6.80 12.35
C PRO A 329 -3.24 -7.24 13.16
N ILE A 330 -2.89 -6.42 14.15
CA ILE A 330 -1.70 -6.60 14.98
C ILE A 330 -2.01 -7.63 16.09
N GLU A 331 -1.09 -8.58 16.34
CA GLU A 331 -1.28 -9.58 17.40
C GLU A 331 -1.19 -8.99 18.82
N ALA A 332 -0.48 -7.87 18.97
CA ALA A 332 -0.18 -7.25 20.26
C ALA A 332 -1.40 -6.66 20.99
N GLY A 333 -2.55 -6.51 20.31
CA GLY A 333 -3.76 -5.94 20.90
C GLY A 333 -4.75 -5.38 19.87
N PRO A 334 -5.75 -4.58 20.30
CA PRO A 334 -6.70 -3.99 19.36
C PRO A 334 -5.97 -3.04 18.41
N SER A 335 -6.06 -3.31 17.11
CA SER A 335 -5.50 -2.39 16.10
C SER A 335 -6.19 -1.03 16.16
N ILE A 336 -5.44 0.04 15.89
CA ILE A 336 -5.98 1.41 15.84
C ILE A 336 -7.16 1.50 14.87
N ALA A 337 -7.11 0.80 13.74
CA ALA A 337 -8.22 0.75 12.80
C ALA A 337 -9.52 0.20 13.43
N ASN A 338 -9.43 -0.90 14.18
CA ASN A 338 -10.58 -1.46 14.88
C ASN A 338 -11.09 -0.50 15.95
N ALA A 339 -10.19 0.14 16.71
CA ALA A 339 -10.56 1.11 17.72
C ALA A 339 -11.29 2.34 17.12
N PHE A 340 -10.87 2.85 15.94
CA PHE A 340 -11.62 3.87 15.21
C PHE A 340 -13.02 3.42 14.83
N LEU A 341 -13.16 2.21 14.30
CA LEU A 341 -14.47 1.67 13.97
C LEU A 341 -15.33 1.62 15.25
N GLU A 342 -14.84 1.04 16.33
CA GLU A 342 -15.56 0.93 17.61
C GLU A 342 -15.96 2.30 18.19
N ALA A 343 -15.10 3.31 18.08
CA ALA A 343 -15.34 4.66 18.57
C ALA A 343 -16.35 5.47 17.74
N GLY A 344 -16.78 4.98 16.57
CA GLY A 344 -17.85 5.61 15.79
C GLY A 344 -17.56 5.80 14.31
N ALA A 345 -16.32 5.56 13.85
CA ALA A 345 -16.00 5.59 12.43
C ALA A 345 -16.83 4.57 11.65
N SER A 346 -17.11 4.88 10.39
CA SER A 346 -17.84 3.99 9.46
C SER A 346 -17.10 3.72 8.15
N ALA A 347 -15.97 4.39 7.95
CA ALA A 347 -15.01 4.09 6.90
C ALA A 347 -13.60 4.39 7.42
N PHE A 348 -12.73 3.38 7.35
CA PHE A 348 -11.30 3.50 7.63
C PHE A 348 -10.52 3.00 6.41
N PHE A 349 -9.54 3.79 5.96
CA PHE A 349 -8.66 3.45 4.86
C PHE A 349 -7.23 3.44 5.36
N GLY A 350 -6.48 2.39 5.10
CA GLY A 350 -5.09 2.30 5.53
C GLY A 350 -4.37 1.09 4.97
N SER A 351 -3.06 1.05 5.21
CA SER A 351 -2.17 0.01 4.70
C SER A 351 -2.02 -1.16 5.67
N THR A 352 -1.96 -2.38 5.13
CA THR A 352 -1.60 -3.60 5.88
C THR A 352 -0.09 -3.84 6.00
N ILE A 353 0.73 -3.06 5.29
CA ILE A 353 2.20 -3.12 5.29
C ILE A 353 2.77 -1.69 5.43
N ILE A 354 4.08 -1.50 5.22
CA ILE A 354 4.69 -0.18 5.02
C ILE A 354 3.87 0.65 4.03
N ALA A 355 3.38 1.80 4.50
CA ALA A 355 2.71 2.79 3.67
C ALA A 355 3.77 3.70 3.04
N TRP A 356 3.96 3.57 1.73
CA TRP A 356 4.98 4.34 1.02
C TRP A 356 4.45 5.73 0.69
N GLY A 357 4.90 6.74 1.43
CA GLY A 357 4.61 8.16 1.16
C GLY A 357 5.88 8.96 0.87
N ALA A 358 5.73 10.28 0.83
CA ALA A 358 6.80 11.22 0.56
C ALA A 358 7.93 11.11 1.59
N GLY A 359 9.18 11.18 1.10
CA GLY A 359 10.32 11.41 1.98
C GLY A 359 10.26 12.79 2.65
N PRO A 360 11.02 13.03 3.73
CA PRO A 360 11.05 14.32 4.40
C PRO A 360 11.26 15.49 3.44
N GLY A 361 10.35 16.47 3.46
CA GLY A 361 10.41 17.66 2.61
C GLY A 361 10.14 17.46 1.11
N HIS A 362 9.73 16.26 0.68
CA HIS A 362 9.38 15.97 -0.72
C HIS A 362 7.87 16.17 -0.98
N PRO A 363 7.46 16.36 -2.26
CA PRO A 363 6.04 16.39 -2.63
C PRO A 363 5.32 15.06 -2.34
N PRO A 364 3.99 15.08 -2.17
CA PRO A 364 3.15 13.88 -2.00
C PRO A 364 3.41 12.80 -3.05
N CYS A 365 3.45 11.54 -2.62
CA CYS A 365 3.44 10.40 -3.53
C CYS A 365 2.67 9.21 -2.94
N LEU A 366 2.25 8.28 -3.80
CA LEU A 366 1.74 6.96 -3.39
C LEU A 366 0.71 7.05 -2.24
N ALA A 367 1.05 6.68 -1.00
CA ALA A 367 0.17 6.75 0.17
C ALA A 367 -0.45 8.13 0.40
N ASP A 368 0.32 9.23 0.23
CA ASP A 368 -0.19 10.60 0.38
C ASP A 368 -1.30 10.88 -0.64
N LEU A 369 -1.06 10.49 -1.90
CA LEU A 369 -1.97 10.70 -3.02
C LEU A 369 -3.19 9.79 -2.93
N LEU A 370 -3.03 8.57 -2.39
CA LEU A 370 -4.14 7.64 -2.18
C LEU A 370 -5.05 8.13 -1.05
N ALA A 371 -4.49 8.56 0.08
CA ALA A 371 -5.25 9.08 1.21
C ALA A 371 -6.02 10.35 0.83
N GLY A 372 -5.37 11.28 0.11
CA GLY A 372 -6.03 12.45 -0.49
C GLY A 372 -7.10 12.04 -1.52
N GLY A 373 -6.76 11.13 -2.44
CA GLY A 373 -7.66 10.66 -3.49
C GLY A 373 -8.96 10.09 -2.95
N VAL A 374 -8.92 9.26 -1.89
CA VAL A 374 -10.12 8.71 -1.26
C VAL A 374 -11.07 9.82 -0.80
N PHE A 375 -10.54 10.84 -0.11
CA PHE A 375 -11.35 11.95 0.36
C PHE A 375 -11.95 12.77 -0.79
N LYS A 376 -11.15 13.06 -1.82
CA LYS A 376 -11.62 13.71 -3.04
C LYS A 376 -12.80 12.95 -3.65
N HIS A 377 -12.67 11.64 -3.83
CA HIS A 377 -13.70 10.82 -4.47
C HIS A 377 -14.97 10.68 -3.63
N LEU A 378 -14.83 10.63 -2.29
CA LEU A 378 -15.97 10.69 -1.38
C LEU A 378 -16.73 12.02 -1.50
N ASP A 379 -16.01 13.13 -1.70
CA ASP A 379 -16.60 14.47 -1.91
C ASP A 379 -17.22 14.66 -3.28
N ASP A 380 -16.73 13.93 -4.29
CA ASP A 380 -17.36 13.80 -5.61
C ASP A 380 -18.61 12.89 -5.55
N GLY A 381 -18.87 12.25 -4.41
CA GLY A 381 -20.08 11.48 -4.14
C GLY A 381 -19.94 9.98 -4.42
N LEU A 382 -18.73 9.49 -4.71
CA LEU A 382 -18.49 8.06 -4.86
C LEU A 382 -18.68 7.34 -3.51
N PRO A 383 -19.19 6.10 -3.50
CA PRO A 383 -19.21 5.29 -2.30
C PRO A 383 -17.79 4.89 -1.86
N ALA A 384 -17.60 4.61 -0.57
CA ALA A 384 -16.28 4.38 0.03
C ALA A 384 -15.43 3.32 -0.69
N ALA A 385 -16.00 2.17 -1.04
CA ALA A 385 -15.27 1.14 -1.77
C ALA A 385 -14.78 1.64 -3.14
N TYR A 386 -15.59 2.45 -3.82
CA TYR A 386 -15.24 3.05 -5.11
C TYR A 386 -14.28 4.22 -4.97
N ALA A 387 -14.34 4.99 -3.89
CA ALA A 387 -13.41 6.07 -3.64
C ALA A 387 -11.97 5.55 -3.53
N LEU A 388 -11.77 4.44 -2.80
CA LEU A 388 -10.48 3.75 -2.75
C LEU A 388 -10.09 3.17 -4.10
N HIS A 389 -11.02 2.50 -4.78
CA HIS A 389 -10.77 1.92 -6.10
C HIS A 389 -10.33 2.98 -7.13
N GLN A 390 -11.01 4.11 -7.16
CA GLN A 390 -10.70 5.23 -8.06
C GLN A 390 -9.36 5.90 -7.70
N ALA A 391 -9.06 6.08 -6.41
CA ALA A 391 -7.76 6.59 -5.98
C ALA A 391 -6.60 5.67 -6.43
N LYS A 392 -6.79 4.35 -6.38
CA LYS A 392 -5.81 3.38 -6.88
C LYS A 392 -5.64 3.45 -8.40
N LEU A 393 -6.73 3.63 -9.15
CA LEU A 393 -6.68 3.84 -10.60
C LEU A 393 -5.87 5.09 -10.96
N GLU A 394 -6.13 6.20 -10.29
CA GLU A 394 -5.38 7.44 -10.52
C GLU A 394 -3.89 7.29 -10.21
N LEU A 395 -3.53 6.52 -9.18
CA LEU A 395 -2.13 6.18 -8.92
C LEU A 395 -1.50 5.39 -10.07
N ILE A 396 -2.21 4.42 -10.65
CA ILE A 396 -1.72 3.67 -11.81
C ILE A 396 -1.49 4.64 -12.98
N GLU A 397 -2.45 5.50 -13.28
CA GLU A 397 -2.35 6.48 -14.37
C GLU A 397 -1.15 7.42 -14.19
N GLN A 398 -0.97 7.95 -12.99
CA GLN A 398 0.15 8.85 -12.66
C GLN A 398 1.51 8.16 -12.72
N ASN A 399 1.56 6.85 -12.51
CA ASN A 399 2.78 6.05 -12.48
C ASN A 399 2.97 5.13 -13.68
N ALA A 400 2.10 5.20 -14.70
CA ALA A 400 2.16 4.35 -15.89
C ALA A 400 3.51 4.43 -16.63
N ASN A 401 4.22 5.56 -16.49
CA ASN A 401 5.54 5.80 -17.06
C ASN A 401 6.66 5.93 -15.98
N GLY A 402 6.35 5.54 -14.74
CA GLY A 402 7.16 5.78 -13.54
C GLY A 402 8.13 4.65 -13.18
N GLY A 403 9.02 4.92 -12.20
CA GLY A 403 10.03 3.99 -11.68
C GLY A 403 9.76 3.48 -10.25
N PHE A 404 8.53 3.65 -9.74
CA PHE A 404 8.13 3.25 -8.38
C PHE A 404 7.39 1.90 -8.36
N TRP A 405 7.79 0.94 -9.20
CA TRP A 405 6.99 -0.27 -9.46
C TRP A 405 6.73 -1.12 -8.21
N GLU A 406 7.74 -1.44 -7.41
CA GLU A 406 7.56 -2.27 -6.22
C GLU A 406 6.78 -1.53 -5.10
N PRO A 407 7.14 -0.28 -4.71
CA PRO A 407 6.34 0.47 -3.74
C PRO A 407 4.90 0.76 -4.19
N LEU A 408 4.68 0.94 -5.50
CA LEU A 408 3.34 1.10 -6.07
C LEU A 408 2.55 -0.20 -5.96
N HIS A 409 3.13 -1.35 -6.29
CA HIS A 409 2.50 -2.66 -6.10
C HIS A 409 2.03 -2.84 -4.65
N ASN A 410 2.93 -2.55 -3.71
CA ASN A 410 2.60 -2.60 -2.29
C ASN A 410 1.45 -1.68 -1.96
N THR A 411 1.51 -0.42 -2.40
CA THR A 411 0.45 0.56 -2.13
C THR A 411 -0.90 0.12 -2.71
N LEU A 412 -0.92 -0.39 -3.94
CA LEU A 412 -2.16 -0.83 -4.61
C LEU A 412 -2.80 -2.05 -3.93
N LEU A 413 -2.02 -3.00 -3.43
CA LEU A 413 -2.56 -4.20 -2.78
C LEU A 413 -2.84 -4.00 -1.28
N SER A 414 -1.98 -3.29 -0.56
CA SER A 414 -2.03 -3.19 0.90
C SER A 414 -3.06 -2.21 1.44
N PHE A 415 -3.42 -1.17 0.67
CA PHE A 415 -4.45 -0.24 1.11
C PHE A 415 -5.83 -0.89 1.02
N VAL A 416 -6.48 -1.02 2.17
CA VAL A 416 -7.81 -1.64 2.31
C VAL A 416 -8.84 -0.64 2.83
N HIS A 417 -10.12 -0.93 2.58
CA HIS A 417 -11.24 -0.20 3.17
C HIS A 417 -11.92 -1.08 4.22
N LEU A 418 -11.96 -0.59 5.46
CA LEU A 418 -12.69 -1.20 6.56
C LEU A 418 -13.98 -0.41 6.83
N GLY A 419 -15.12 -1.07 6.69
CA GLY A 419 -16.45 -0.46 6.75
C GLY A 419 -17.43 -1.08 5.75
N ALA A 420 -18.63 -0.50 5.67
CA ALA A 420 -19.63 -0.91 4.69
C ALA A 420 -19.31 -0.31 3.31
N PRO A 421 -19.33 -1.09 2.20
CA PRO A 421 -18.75 -0.65 0.92
C PRO A 421 -19.47 0.54 0.26
N LEU A 422 -20.79 0.63 0.42
CA LEU A 422 -21.63 1.59 -0.31
C LEU A 422 -21.98 2.85 0.48
N CYS A 423 -21.27 3.13 1.57
CA CYS A 423 -21.45 4.36 2.35
C CYS A 423 -20.96 5.57 1.55
N THR A 424 -21.67 6.71 1.68
CA THR A 424 -21.43 7.92 0.88
C THR A 424 -21.39 9.15 1.76
N ALA A 425 -20.49 10.10 1.49
CA ALA A 425 -20.48 11.38 2.20
C ALA A 425 -21.55 12.35 1.68
N ARG A 426 -21.94 12.26 0.41
CA ARG A 426 -23.01 13.07 -0.19
C ARG A 426 -24.18 12.21 -0.63
N SER A 427 -25.39 12.78 -0.62
CA SER A 427 -26.57 12.06 -1.09
C SER A 427 -26.43 11.75 -2.58
N ARG A 428 -26.57 10.48 -2.97
CA ARG A 428 -26.69 10.09 -4.38
C ARG A 428 -27.88 10.83 -4.99
N THR A 429 -27.65 11.68 -5.99
CA THR A 429 -28.72 12.06 -6.92
C THR A 429 -29.06 10.80 -7.72
N ALA A 430 -30.36 10.51 -7.86
CA ALA A 430 -30.88 9.20 -8.26
C ALA A 430 -30.64 8.78 -9.72
N SER A 431 -29.57 9.24 -10.38
CA SER A 431 -29.32 8.95 -11.80
C SER A 431 -27.87 8.64 -12.20
N GLN A 432 -26.91 8.53 -11.27
CA GLN A 432 -25.48 8.53 -11.66
C GLN A 432 -24.67 7.25 -11.36
N SER A 433 -25.15 6.30 -10.56
CA SER A 433 -24.25 5.28 -10.00
C SER A 433 -23.81 4.16 -10.95
N THR A 434 -24.70 3.65 -11.79
CA THR A 434 -24.38 2.48 -12.62
C THR A 434 -23.81 2.88 -13.98
N SER A 435 -24.22 4.04 -14.50
CA SER A 435 -23.76 4.56 -15.79
C SER A 435 -22.38 5.19 -15.75
N GLN A 436 -21.98 5.87 -14.65
CA GLN A 436 -20.65 6.48 -14.55
C GLN A 436 -19.53 5.43 -14.42
N LEU A 437 -19.73 4.35 -13.67
CA LEU A 437 -18.71 3.29 -13.53
C LEU A 437 -18.51 2.50 -14.81
N GLN A 438 -19.59 2.19 -15.54
CA GLN A 438 -19.49 1.62 -16.89
C GLN A 438 -18.88 2.61 -17.88
N GLN A 439 -19.22 3.90 -17.80
CA GLN A 439 -18.58 4.94 -18.62
C GLN A 439 -17.10 5.09 -18.30
N VAL A 440 -16.67 5.05 -17.04
CA VAL A 440 -15.25 5.13 -16.66
C VAL A 440 -14.50 3.89 -17.17
N ARG A 441 -15.05 2.68 -17.00
CA ARG A 441 -14.47 1.44 -17.55
C ARG A 441 -14.35 1.49 -19.08
N GLU A 442 -15.35 2.02 -19.75
CA GLU A 442 -15.39 2.12 -21.21
C GLU A 442 -14.48 3.24 -21.73
N GLN A 443 -14.45 4.40 -21.06
CA GLN A 443 -13.54 5.49 -21.35
C GLN A 443 -12.08 5.10 -21.13
N LEU A 444 -11.79 4.24 -20.14
CA LEU A 444 -10.46 3.69 -19.89
C LEU A 444 -10.03 2.71 -20.99
N ARG A 445 -10.92 1.81 -21.43
CA ARG A 445 -10.68 0.95 -22.59
C ARG A 445 -10.42 1.75 -23.87
N GLN A 446 -11.18 2.83 -24.07
CA GLN A 446 -11.05 3.72 -25.22
C GLN A 446 -9.81 4.64 -25.14
N ARG A 447 -9.39 5.07 -23.94
CA ARG A 447 -8.24 5.96 -23.71
C ARG A 447 -6.89 5.25 -23.73
N LEU A 448 -6.82 4.04 -23.20
CA LEU A 448 -5.58 3.26 -23.20
C LEU A 448 -5.28 2.68 -24.58
N GLY A 449 -6.29 2.48 -25.44
CA GLY A 449 -6.13 2.04 -26.83
C GLY A 449 -5.57 0.62 -26.96
N GLU A 450 -5.95 -0.10 -28.02
CA GLU A 450 -5.34 -1.41 -28.30
C GLU A 450 -3.82 -1.32 -28.60
N ASP A 451 -3.32 -0.12 -28.91
CA ASP A 451 -1.91 0.11 -29.27
C ASP A 451 -0.96 0.34 -28.07
N ALA A 452 -1.44 0.81 -26.91
CA ALA A 452 -0.61 0.85 -25.70
C ALA A 452 -0.36 -0.57 -25.16
N TRP A 453 -1.34 -1.46 -25.36
CA TRP A 453 -1.23 -2.89 -25.10
C TRP A 453 -0.15 -3.55 -25.97
N ALA A 454 -0.04 -3.16 -27.25
CA ALA A 454 1.04 -3.60 -28.14
C ALA A 454 2.42 -3.04 -27.76
N THR A 455 2.48 -1.84 -27.16
CA THR A 455 3.74 -1.19 -26.77
C THR A 455 4.39 -1.90 -25.56
N VAL A 456 3.59 -2.31 -24.57
CA VAL A 456 4.04 -3.14 -23.43
C VAL A 456 4.48 -4.54 -23.91
N ALA A 457 3.75 -5.12 -24.87
CA ALA A 457 4.13 -6.39 -25.50
C ALA A 457 5.45 -6.29 -26.30
N SER A 458 5.68 -5.17 -27.01
CA SER A 458 6.93 -4.93 -27.76
C SER A 458 8.15 -4.70 -26.86
N GLY A 459 7.95 -4.16 -25.65
CA GLY A 459 8.99 -4.04 -24.63
C GLY A 459 9.45 -5.40 -24.12
N ARG A 460 8.51 -6.34 -23.95
CA ARG A 460 8.75 -7.74 -23.55
C ARG A 460 9.48 -8.54 -24.62
N GLU A 461 9.07 -8.42 -25.89
CA GLU A 461 9.72 -9.12 -27.01
C GLU A 461 11.17 -8.64 -27.22
N ARG A 462 11.44 -7.34 -27.06
CA ARG A 462 12.79 -6.77 -27.14
C ARG A 462 13.69 -7.13 -25.95
N LEU A 463 13.14 -7.27 -24.74
CA LEU A 463 13.87 -7.69 -23.53
C LEU A 463 14.21 -9.19 -23.55
N ASP A 464 13.29 -10.04 -24.01
CA ASP A 464 13.52 -11.49 -24.12
C ASP A 464 14.54 -11.82 -25.23
N THR A 465 14.54 -11.07 -26.34
CA THR A 465 15.54 -11.22 -27.41
C THR A 465 16.97 -10.90 -26.94
N LEU A 466 17.13 -9.92 -26.05
CA LEU A 466 18.43 -9.53 -25.48
C LEU A 466 18.94 -10.49 -24.39
N ARG A 467 18.04 -11.14 -23.63
CA ARG A 467 18.41 -12.14 -22.61
C ARG A 467 18.76 -13.51 -23.19
N HIS A 468 18.33 -13.80 -24.42
CA HIS A 468 18.46 -15.13 -25.03
C HIS A 468 19.32 -15.20 -26.30
N GLY A 469 19.83 -14.08 -26.82
CA GLY A 469 20.70 -14.04 -28.00
C GLY A 469 22.20 -13.89 -27.68
N GLN A 470 23.07 -14.50 -28.50
CA GLN A 470 24.48 -14.11 -28.60
C GLN A 470 24.57 -12.74 -29.32
N ALA A 471 24.24 -11.67 -28.60
CA ALA A 471 24.31 -10.32 -29.14
C ALA A 471 25.78 -9.87 -29.23
N ASN A 472 26.24 -9.53 -30.43
CA ASN A 472 27.52 -8.84 -30.58
C ASN A 472 27.40 -7.39 -30.09
N THR A 473 28.53 -6.76 -29.76
CA THR A 473 28.56 -5.42 -29.15
C THR A 473 27.77 -4.38 -29.95
N GLU A 474 27.80 -4.48 -31.28
CA GLU A 474 27.13 -3.55 -32.19
C GLU A 474 25.59 -3.66 -32.10
N SER A 475 25.02 -4.86 -31.96
CA SER A 475 23.56 -5.02 -31.81
C SER A 475 23.05 -4.54 -30.45
N VAL A 476 23.87 -4.64 -29.41
CA VAL A 476 23.56 -4.11 -28.07
C VAL A 476 23.42 -2.59 -28.13
N PHE A 477 24.32 -1.88 -28.83
CA PHE A 477 24.25 -0.42 -28.99
C PHE A 477 23.00 0.07 -29.72
N THR A 478 22.61 -0.58 -30.82
CA THR A 478 21.38 -0.22 -31.57
C THR A 478 20.11 -0.43 -30.73
N HIS A 479 20.07 -1.48 -29.90
CA HIS A 479 18.94 -1.73 -29.00
C HIS A 479 18.90 -0.75 -27.81
N LEU A 480 20.07 -0.31 -27.34
CA LEU A 480 20.20 0.69 -26.29
C LEU A 480 19.80 2.09 -26.77
N GLU A 481 20.08 2.43 -28.03
CA GLU A 481 19.57 3.65 -28.67
C GLU A 481 18.03 3.67 -28.67
N ALA A 482 17.39 2.55 -28.98
CA ALA A 482 15.93 2.42 -28.95
C ALA A 482 15.35 2.50 -27.52
N LEU A 483 16.08 2.04 -26.50
CA LEU A 483 15.69 2.11 -25.07
C LEU A 483 15.92 3.49 -24.45
N LEU A 484 17.00 4.16 -24.82
CA LEU A 484 17.37 5.49 -24.31
C LEU A 484 16.69 6.61 -25.09
N GLY A 485 16.26 6.35 -26.32
CA GLY A 485 15.64 7.31 -27.24
C GLY A 485 16.66 8.12 -28.07
N THR A 486 17.97 7.92 -27.86
CA THR A 486 19.10 8.58 -28.55
C THR A 486 20.36 7.71 -28.44
N LEU A 487 21.33 7.85 -29.36
CA LEU A 487 22.65 7.20 -29.25
C LEU A 487 23.39 7.64 -27.96
N PRO A 488 24.01 6.72 -27.21
CA PRO A 488 24.86 7.08 -26.07
C PRO A 488 26.15 7.78 -26.56
N GLU A 489 26.44 8.97 -26.03
CA GLU A 489 27.59 9.79 -26.44
C GLU A 489 28.90 9.35 -25.76
N SER A 490 28.81 8.61 -24.65
CA SER A 490 29.98 8.07 -23.95
C SER A 490 29.72 6.68 -23.37
N VAL A 491 30.77 5.87 -23.38
CA VAL A 491 30.78 4.49 -22.89
C VAL A 491 31.95 4.31 -21.92
N GLU A 492 31.66 4.07 -20.65
CA GLU A 492 32.69 3.78 -19.64
C GLU A 492 32.68 2.29 -19.31
N LEU A 493 33.78 1.59 -19.60
CA LEU A 493 33.96 0.19 -19.21
C LEU A 493 34.50 0.12 -17.78
N ARG A 494 33.71 -0.45 -16.87
CA ARG A 494 34.15 -0.76 -15.51
C ARG A 494 34.34 -2.25 -15.31
N ARG A 495 35.54 -2.63 -14.89
CA ARG A 495 35.86 -4.00 -14.46
C ARG A 495 35.75 -4.08 -12.95
N THR A 496 34.91 -4.97 -12.46
CA THR A 496 34.73 -5.20 -11.03
C THR A 496 34.97 -6.67 -10.72
N ARG A 497 35.57 -6.99 -9.56
CA ARG A 497 35.70 -8.38 -9.10
C ARG A 497 34.52 -8.74 -8.21
N GLY A 498 33.82 -9.81 -8.56
CA GLY A 498 32.74 -10.35 -7.74
C GLY A 498 33.27 -10.99 -6.44
N ALA A 499 32.37 -11.25 -5.48
CA ALA A 499 32.70 -11.88 -4.21
C ALA A 499 33.31 -13.29 -4.33
N SER A 500 33.11 -13.95 -5.48
CA SER A 500 33.70 -15.25 -5.86
C SER A 500 35.04 -15.15 -6.61
N GLY A 501 35.59 -13.95 -6.80
CA GLY A 501 36.85 -13.73 -7.53
C GLY A 501 36.72 -13.61 -9.06
N GLU A 502 35.51 -13.74 -9.59
CA GLU A 502 35.23 -13.65 -11.03
C GLU A 502 35.31 -12.19 -11.54
N GLU A 503 35.93 -11.96 -12.70
CA GLU A 503 36.10 -10.63 -13.31
C GLU A 503 34.85 -10.25 -14.10
N ARG A 504 34.08 -9.28 -13.61
CA ARG A 504 32.85 -8.79 -14.25
C ARG A 504 33.14 -7.53 -15.06
N ARG A 505 32.60 -7.48 -16.28
CA ARG A 505 32.65 -6.31 -17.16
C ARG A 505 31.28 -5.65 -17.16
N SER A 506 31.26 -4.37 -16.80
CA SER A 506 30.06 -3.53 -16.77
C SER A 506 30.28 -2.32 -17.66
N PHE A 507 29.28 -1.97 -18.46
CA PHE A 507 29.29 -0.77 -19.30
C PHE A 507 28.33 0.25 -18.72
N LEU A 508 28.82 1.47 -18.47
CA LEU A 508 27.99 2.62 -18.11
C LEU A 508 27.83 3.51 -19.34
N LEU A 509 26.60 3.76 -19.73
CA LEU A 509 26.26 4.54 -20.92
C LEU A 509 25.50 5.79 -20.52
N SER A 510 25.89 6.97 -21.01
CA SER A 510 25.21 8.24 -20.70
C SER A 510 24.86 9.04 -21.96
N SER A 511 23.72 9.74 -21.93
CA SER A 511 23.26 10.68 -22.96
C SER A 511 22.88 12.01 -22.29
N LYS A 512 23.43 13.13 -22.77
CA LYS A 512 23.21 14.49 -22.22
C LYS A 512 22.05 15.25 -22.86
N SER A 513 21.40 14.70 -23.90
CA SER A 513 20.43 15.44 -24.73
C SER A 513 18.98 15.47 -24.20
N THR A 514 18.72 14.90 -23.02
CA THR A 514 17.43 15.05 -22.32
C THR A 514 17.65 15.60 -20.90
N PRO A 515 16.68 16.31 -20.29
CA PRO A 515 16.85 16.95 -18.97
C PRO A 515 17.11 15.97 -17.80
N PHE A 516 17.14 14.66 -18.07
CA PHE A 516 17.55 13.61 -17.16
C PHE A 516 18.54 12.71 -17.88
N ALA A 517 19.83 12.78 -17.56
CA ALA A 517 20.81 11.84 -18.10
C ALA A 517 20.35 10.41 -17.75
N ARG A 518 20.05 9.59 -18.75
CA ARG A 518 19.69 8.18 -18.54
C ARG A 518 20.99 7.37 -18.54
N CYS A 519 21.21 6.60 -17.47
CA CYS A 519 22.34 5.69 -17.35
C CYS A 519 21.87 4.25 -17.47
N ALA A 520 22.34 3.52 -18.47
CA ALA A 520 22.16 2.07 -18.56
C ALA A 520 23.44 1.38 -18.07
N ALA A 521 23.28 0.40 -17.18
CA ALA A 521 24.31 -0.53 -16.74
C ALA A 521 24.04 -1.90 -17.37
N VAL A 522 24.98 -2.37 -18.20
CA VAL A 522 24.94 -3.68 -18.85
C VAL A 522 26.05 -4.54 -18.24
N GLU A 523 25.71 -5.70 -17.67
CA GLU A 523 26.69 -6.71 -17.24
C GLU A 523 26.73 -7.85 -18.27
N LEU A 524 27.95 -8.22 -18.68
CA LEU A 524 28.18 -9.34 -19.59
C LEU A 524 28.79 -10.54 -18.85
N GLY A 525 28.34 -11.73 -19.19
CA GLY A 525 28.98 -13.00 -18.83
C GLY A 525 30.30 -13.23 -19.57
N ALA A 526 31.04 -14.25 -19.17
CA ALA A 526 32.37 -14.58 -19.74
C ALA A 526 32.33 -14.94 -21.24
N ASP A 527 31.16 -15.37 -21.73
CA ASP A 527 30.86 -15.70 -23.13
C ASP A 527 30.30 -14.52 -23.94
N GLY A 528 30.20 -13.33 -23.33
CA GLY A 528 29.67 -12.12 -23.97
C GLY A 528 28.15 -11.97 -23.89
N THR A 529 27.43 -12.88 -23.23
CA THR A 529 25.97 -12.79 -23.05
C THR A 529 25.58 -11.73 -22.04
N VAL A 530 24.45 -11.04 -22.24
CA VAL A 530 23.94 -10.04 -21.27
C VAL A 530 23.31 -10.76 -20.09
N THR A 531 23.96 -10.70 -18.93
CA THR A 531 23.48 -11.36 -17.70
C THR A 531 22.64 -10.42 -16.84
N ARG A 532 22.83 -9.11 -16.99
CA ARG A 532 22.04 -8.09 -16.26
C ARG A 532 21.95 -6.78 -17.04
N LEU A 533 20.76 -6.19 -17.07
CA LEU A 533 20.51 -4.85 -17.61
C LEU A 533 19.74 -4.03 -16.58
N ALA A 534 20.26 -2.85 -16.21
CA ALA A 534 19.60 -1.92 -15.30
C ALA A 534 19.63 -0.50 -15.87
N VAL A 535 18.49 0.18 -15.92
CA VAL A 535 18.39 1.57 -16.38
C VAL A 535 18.07 2.46 -15.18
N SER A 536 18.81 3.56 -15.03
CA SER A 536 18.67 4.51 -13.92
C SER A 536 18.71 5.95 -14.43
N LYS A 537 18.13 6.89 -13.69
CA LYS A 537 18.35 8.33 -13.92
C LYS A 537 19.65 8.74 -13.25
N GLY A 538 20.60 9.29 -14.01
CA GLY A 538 21.80 9.94 -13.50
C GLY A 538 21.44 11.23 -12.74
N ALA A 539 22.08 11.44 -11.59
CA ALA A 539 22.02 12.71 -10.87
C ALA A 539 22.71 13.81 -11.70
N ARG A 540 22.19 15.04 -11.66
CA ARG A 540 22.90 16.22 -12.16
C ARG A 540 24.30 16.25 -11.55
N GLU A 541 25.33 16.29 -12.39
CA GLU A 541 26.65 16.75 -11.98
C GLU A 541 26.51 18.22 -11.60
N ALA A 542 26.76 18.53 -10.32
CA ALA A 542 27.11 19.87 -9.90
C ALA A 542 28.64 19.94 -9.84
N SER A 543 29.28 20.36 -10.94
CA SER A 543 30.56 21.07 -10.91
C SER A 543 30.97 21.50 -12.33
N GLU A 544 30.61 22.72 -12.71
CA GLU A 544 31.47 23.53 -13.57
C GLU A 544 31.60 24.90 -12.94
N SER A 545 32.81 25.23 -12.49
CA SER A 545 33.41 26.57 -12.49
C SER A 545 34.85 26.46 -11.96
N PRO A 546 35.88 26.98 -12.64
CA PRO A 546 36.04 27.28 -14.07
C PRO A 546 36.65 26.12 -14.88
#